data_AF-A0A6V7U9I6-F1
#
_entry.id   AF-A0A6V7U9I6-F1
#
_cell.length_a   1.000
_cell.length_b   1.000
_cell.length_c   1.000
_cell.angle_alpha   90.00
_cell.angle_beta   90.00
_cell.angle_gamma   90.00
#
_symmetry.space_group_name_H-M   'P 1'
#
loop_
_entity.id
_entity.type
_entity.pdbx_description
1 polymer ?
#
loop_
_entity_poly.entity_id
_entity_poly.type
_entity_poly.pdbx_seq_one_letter_code
_entity_poly.pdbx_strand_id
1 'polypeptide(L)'
;MTNDKTSFKELLARITTSTSTTFSTLITSKEQEYEMRAQYLKRLAFVILSSTRDQYSGQLNEIHERLTENLRLCQAPVIHSQVFTCYRVLLVRMSPHSFVSVWPSMITEMVQILAQIEQHLLTSPSNLAAFDEQQRSARDDQLLQLFLAGCKLLETLCILPSGYVPQFQMCKWTFVSPIGSSSNKRIKNNYPPTSTNSNDLFVPYSVRLNQLLNAKYGELSQEDLEIRSISLFNVKTLTSLNELRPFFHALAQQNIEYRHDGIINDDDILQNGGQQLSSFENSSSSHIGEDLTGSLPLRVAIARIEQSLCVDFAEHWQL
;
A
#
# COMPACT_ATOMS: atom_id res chain seq x y z
N MET A 1 -7.69 -3.61 -28.58
CA MET A 1 -7.58 -5.06 -28.28
C MET A 1 -8.69 -5.56 -27.33
N THR A 2 -9.77 -4.81 -27.10
CA THR A 2 -10.78 -5.10 -26.07
C THR A 2 -11.67 -6.32 -26.32
N ASN A 3 -11.46 -7.10 -27.39
CA ASN A 3 -12.23 -8.34 -27.65
C ASN A 3 -11.35 -9.50 -28.15
N ASP A 4 -10.03 -9.36 -28.13
CA ASP A 4 -9.11 -10.37 -28.64
C ASP A 4 -8.70 -11.36 -27.53
N LYS A 5 -9.55 -12.38 -27.32
CA LYS A 5 -9.34 -13.43 -26.30
C LYS A 5 -8.07 -14.24 -26.55
N THR A 6 -7.64 -14.37 -27.81
CA THR A 6 -6.42 -15.08 -28.21
C THR A 6 -5.18 -14.32 -27.75
N SER A 7 -5.09 -13.02 -28.06
CA SER A 7 -3.99 -12.16 -27.60
C SER A 7 -3.89 -12.07 -26.07
N PHE A 8 -5.03 -12.07 -25.36
CA PHE A 8 -5.02 -12.04 -23.89
C PHE A 8 -4.45 -13.33 -23.27
N LYS A 9 -4.83 -14.50 -23.80
CA LYS A 9 -4.28 -15.79 -23.36
C LYS A 9 -2.78 -15.90 -23.65
N GLU A 10 -2.33 -15.43 -24.81
CA GLU A 10 -0.91 -15.37 -25.13
C GLU A 10 -0.14 -14.46 -24.17
N LEU A 11 -0.71 -13.32 -23.78
CA LEU A 11 -0.10 -12.43 -22.79
C LEU A 11 0.00 -13.11 -21.42
N LEU A 12 -1.04 -13.82 -20.98
CA LEU A 12 -1.02 -14.62 -19.74
C LEU A 12 0.00 -15.76 -19.77
N ALA A 13 0.27 -16.34 -20.93
CA ALA A 13 1.32 -17.35 -21.05
C ALA A 13 2.73 -16.75 -20.87
N ARG A 14 2.94 -15.48 -21.26
CA ARG A 14 4.25 -14.80 -21.20
C ARG A 14 4.64 -14.26 -19.82
N ILE A 15 3.68 -14.06 -18.92
CA ILE A 15 3.96 -13.67 -17.52
C ILE A 15 4.37 -14.85 -16.64
N THR A 16 4.38 -16.06 -17.19
CA THR A 16 4.88 -17.27 -16.54
C THR A 16 6.12 -17.79 -17.23
N THR A 17 6.88 -18.60 -16.51
CA THR A 17 8.11 -19.19 -17.00
C THR A 17 7.79 -20.13 -18.18
N SER A 18 8.08 -19.72 -19.41
CA SER A 18 8.19 -20.65 -20.53
C SER A 18 9.46 -21.48 -20.31
N THR A 19 9.30 -22.78 -20.09
CA THR A 19 10.38 -23.76 -20.12
C THR A 19 10.97 -23.95 -21.53
N SER A 20 10.44 -23.27 -22.55
CA SER A 20 11.00 -23.26 -23.90
C SER A 20 11.82 -22.00 -24.12
N THR A 21 13.15 -22.12 -24.00
CA THR A 21 14.11 -21.90 -25.11
C THR A 21 15.52 -22.13 -24.54
N THR A 22 15.99 -23.38 -24.61
CA THR A 22 17.34 -23.83 -24.22
C THR A 22 18.49 -23.13 -24.99
N PHE A 23 18.18 -22.24 -25.93
CA PHE A 23 19.14 -21.44 -26.69
C PHE A 23 19.20 -19.95 -26.27
N SER A 24 18.15 -19.38 -25.65
CA SER A 24 18.16 -17.98 -25.19
C SER A 24 18.84 -17.81 -23.82
N THR A 25 18.81 -18.85 -22.99
CA THR A 25 19.47 -18.90 -21.67
C THR A 25 21.00 -18.90 -21.72
N LEU A 26 21.61 -18.99 -22.90
CA LEU A 26 23.07 -18.93 -23.05
C LEU A 26 23.61 -17.49 -23.17
N ILE A 27 22.73 -16.48 -23.34
CA ILE A 27 23.14 -15.08 -23.63
C ILE A 27 22.41 -14.05 -22.74
N THR A 28 21.23 -14.36 -22.18
CA THR A 28 20.48 -13.42 -21.31
C THR A 28 20.80 -13.59 -19.83
N SER A 29 20.94 -12.50 -19.09
CA SER A 29 21.07 -12.55 -17.63
C SER A 29 19.71 -12.81 -16.98
N LYS A 30 19.71 -13.42 -15.78
CA LYS A 30 18.50 -13.62 -14.95
C LYS A 30 17.78 -12.30 -14.65
N GLU A 31 18.53 -11.22 -14.49
CA GLU A 31 18.00 -9.89 -14.25
C GLU A 31 17.21 -9.35 -15.46
N GLN A 32 17.71 -9.59 -16.67
CA GLN A 32 17.03 -9.22 -17.91
C GLN A 32 15.74 -10.04 -18.13
N GLU A 33 15.73 -11.32 -17.73
CA GLU A 33 14.51 -12.14 -17.75
C GLU A 33 13.45 -11.59 -16.77
N TYR A 34 13.87 -11.15 -15.58
CA TYR A 34 12.96 -10.55 -14.60
C TYR A 34 12.39 -9.23 -15.07
N GLU A 35 13.20 -8.39 -15.72
CA GLU A 35 12.73 -7.13 -16.29
C GLU A 35 11.72 -7.38 -17.42
N MET A 36 12.03 -8.30 -18.35
CA MET A 36 11.09 -8.66 -19.42
C MET A 36 9.76 -9.18 -18.86
N ARG A 37 9.81 -10.02 -17.82
CA ARG A 37 8.63 -10.56 -17.15
C ARG A 37 7.83 -9.46 -16.44
N ALA A 38 8.51 -8.52 -15.80
CA ALA A 38 7.89 -7.32 -15.22
C ALA A 38 7.17 -6.49 -16.30
N GLN A 39 7.77 -6.31 -17.48
CA GLN A 39 7.11 -5.62 -18.60
C GLN A 39 5.86 -6.34 -19.10
N TYR A 40 5.85 -7.67 -19.15
CA TYR A 40 4.63 -8.43 -19.48
C TYR A 40 3.53 -8.28 -18.42
N LEU A 41 3.88 -8.26 -17.13
CA LEU A 41 2.93 -7.98 -16.04
C LEU A 41 2.38 -6.55 -16.15
N LYS A 42 3.24 -5.56 -16.42
CA LYS A 42 2.83 -4.17 -16.65
C LYS A 42 1.88 -4.06 -17.83
N ARG A 43 2.18 -4.75 -18.93
CA ARG A 43 1.29 -4.81 -20.11
C ARG A 43 -0.05 -5.47 -19.79
N LEU A 44 -0.07 -6.54 -18.99
CA LEU A 44 -1.31 -7.17 -18.52
C LEU A 44 -2.15 -6.17 -17.73
N ALA A 45 -1.54 -5.49 -16.75
CA ALA A 45 -2.21 -4.47 -15.95
C ALA A 45 -2.81 -3.37 -16.84
N PHE A 46 -2.05 -2.87 -17.82
CA PHE A 46 -2.54 -1.85 -18.75
C PHE A 46 -3.72 -2.32 -19.61
N VAL A 47 -3.66 -3.55 -20.13
CA VAL A 47 -4.76 -4.15 -20.93
C VAL A 47 -6.03 -4.28 -20.10
N ILE A 48 -5.92 -4.68 -18.83
CA ILE A 48 -7.06 -4.77 -17.92
C ILE A 48 -7.59 -3.37 -17.58
N LEU A 49 -6.72 -2.41 -17.28
CA LEU A 49 -7.13 -1.03 -16.98
C LEU A 49 -7.93 -0.41 -18.15
N SER A 50 -7.47 -0.64 -19.37
CA SER A 50 -8.08 -0.12 -20.60
C SER A 50 -9.31 -0.91 -21.10
N SER A 51 -9.68 -1.99 -20.42
CA SER A 51 -10.81 -2.86 -20.80
C SER A 51 -12.16 -2.29 -20.35
N THR A 52 -13.30 -2.92 -20.64
CA THR A 52 -14.57 -2.59 -19.96
C THR A 52 -14.60 -3.16 -18.55
N ARG A 53 -15.42 -2.60 -17.65
CA ARG A 53 -15.52 -3.09 -16.26
C ARG A 53 -15.98 -4.56 -16.30
N ASP A 54 -15.39 -5.39 -15.43
CA ASP A 54 -15.69 -6.82 -15.31
C ASP A 54 -15.42 -7.68 -16.56
N GLN A 55 -14.77 -7.13 -17.60
CA GLN A 55 -14.52 -7.84 -18.85
C GLN A 55 -13.76 -9.17 -18.66
N TYR A 56 -12.79 -9.20 -17.74
CA TYR A 56 -11.97 -10.39 -17.46
C TYR A 56 -12.35 -11.10 -16.16
N SER A 57 -13.56 -10.86 -15.62
CA SER A 57 -14.06 -11.51 -14.41
C SER A 57 -14.01 -13.05 -14.51
N GLY A 58 -14.34 -13.61 -15.67
CA GLY A 58 -14.26 -15.04 -15.93
C GLY A 58 -12.83 -15.61 -15.99
N GLN A 59 -11.81 -14.76 -16.19
CA GLN A 59 -10.39 -15.16 -16.18
C GLN A 59 -9.70 -14.78 -14.85
N LEU A 60 -10.41 -14.16 -13.89
CA LEU A 60 -9.79 -13.60 -12.68
C LEU A 60 -9.01 -14.65 -11.86
N ASN A 61 -9.54 -15.87 -11.75
CA ASN A 61 -8.84 -16.95 -11.04
C ASN A 61 -7.53 -17.35 -11.75
N GLU A 62 -7.53 -17.43 -13.08
CA GLU A 62 -6.32 -17.73 -13.86
C GLU A 62 -5.30 -16.58 -13.76
N ILE A 63 -5.76 -15.33 -13.87
CA ILE A 63 -4.92 -14.14 -13.66
C ILE A 63 -4.28 -14.20 -12.28
N HIS A 64 -5.08 -14.42 -11.24
CA HIS A 64 -4.61 -14.52 -9.85
C HIS A 64 -3.58 -15.64 -9.67
N GLU A 65 -3.83 -16.84 -10.19
CA GLU A 65 -2.89 -17.95 -10.14
C GLU A 65 -1.52 -17.56 -10.73
N ARG A 66 -1.50 -16.88 -11.87
CA ARG A 66 -0.25 -16.40 -12.48
C ARG A 66 0.43 -15.32 -11.63
N LEU A 67 -0.34 -14.42 -11.01
CA LEU A 67 0.21 -13.40 -10.10
C LEU A 67 0.85 -14.07 -8.87
N THR A 68 0.17 -15.03 -8.25
CA THR A 68 0.70 -15.79 -7.11
C THR A 68 1.94 -16.60 -7.49
N GLU A 69 1.99 -17.19 -8.68
CA GLU A 69 3.22 -17.87 -9.17
C GLU A 69 4.41 -16.91 -9.24
N ASN A 70 4.18 -15.68 -9.71
CA ASN A 70 5.22 -14.65 -9.77
C ASN A 70 5.71 -14.22 -8.38
N LEU A 71 4.82 -14.13 -7.39
CA LEU A 71 5.16 -13.77 -6.01
C LEU A 71 5.99 -14.83 -5.28
N ARG A 72 6.00 -16.08 -5.77
CA ARG A 72 6.85 -17.15 -5.22
C ARG A 72 8.32 -17.02 -5.62
N LEU A 73 8.66 -16.12 -6.54
CA LEU A 73 10.04 -15.92 -6.98
C LEU A 73 10.84 -15.23 -5.87
N CYS A 74 11.82 -15.94 -5.32
CA CYS A 74 12.73 -15.35 -4.35
C CYS A 74 13.54 -14.20 -4.97
N GLN A 75 13.66 -13.09 -4.24
CA GLN A 75 14.50 -11.94 -4.62
C GLN A 75 14.15 -11.38 -6.00
N ALA A 76 12.86 -11.15 -6.27
CA ALA A 76 12.36 -10.60 -7.54
C ALA A 76 11.55 -9.30 -7.34
N PRO A 77 12.15 -8.23 -6.75
CA PRO A 77 11.43 -7.01 -6.41
C PRO A 77 10.78 -6.31 -7.62
N VAL A 78 11.43 -6.32 -8.78
CA VAL A 78 10.87 -5.75 -10.03
C VAL A 78 9.59 -6.46 -10.48
N ILE A 79 9.54 -7.79 -10.36
CA ILE A 79 8.36 -8.59 -10.69
C ILE A 79 7.25 -8.33 -9.67
N HIS A 80 7.58 -8.40 -8.37
CA HIS A 80 6.59 -8.23 -7.29
C HIS A 80 5.96 -6.82 -7.33
N SER A 81 6.73 -5.80 -7.71
CA SER A 81 6.23 -4.43 -7.91
C SER A 81 5.11 -4.38 -8.97
N GLN A 82 5.30 -5.10 -10.08
CA GLN A 82 4.29 -5.17 -11.13
C GLN A 82 3.09 -6.04 -10.75
N VAL A 83 3.27 -7.05 -9.89
CA VAL A 83 2.15 -7.80 -9.31
C VAL A 83 1.28 -6.90 -8.42
N PHE A 84 1.87 -6.08 -7.54
CA PHE A 84 1.09 -5.13 -6.73
C PHE A 84 0.38 -4.08 -7.59
N THR A 85 1.01 -3.63 -8.68
CA THR A 85 0.36 -2.77 -9.68
C THR A 85 -0.83 -3.47 -10.34
N CYS A 86 -0.70 -4.75 -10.71
CA CYS A 86 -1.81 -5.55 -11.24
C CYS A 86 -2.96 -5.64 -10.23
N TYR A 87 -2.69 -5.91 -8.95
CA TYR A 87 -3.75 -5.95 -7.93
C TYR A 87 -4.51 -4.63 -7.83
N ARG A 88 -3.81 -3.48 -7.86
CA ARG A 88 -4.47 -2.17 -7.87
C ARG A 88 -5.39 -1.98 -9.07
N VAL A 89 -4.93 -2.34 -10.28
CA VAL A 89 -5.77 -2.30 -11.48
C VAL A 89 -6.99 -3.20 -11.32
N LEU A 90 -6.80 -4.43 -10.83
CA LEU A 90 -7.89 -5.37 -10.65
C LEU A 90 -8.95 -4.78 -9.69
N LEU A 91 -8.55 -4.14 -8.59
CA LEU A 91 -9.47 -3.56 -7.60
C LEU A 91 -10.36 -2.45 -8.20
N VAL A 92 -9.84 -1.74 -9.20
CA VAL A 92 -10.57 -0.70 -9.94
C VAL A 92 -11.51 -1.30 -11.00
N ARG A 93 -11.05 -2.34 -11.71
CA ARG A 93 -11.73 -2.87 -12.92
C ARG A 93 -12.66 -4.05 -12.67
N MET A 94 -12.44 -4.81 -11.61
CA MET A 94 -13.26 -5.96 -11.23
C MET A 94 -14.19 -5.59 -10.09
N SER A 95 -15.36 -6.21 -10.10
CA SER A 95 -16.34 -6.04 -9.06
C SER A 95 -15.95 -6.80 -7.78
N PRO A 96 -16.27 -6.26 -6.60
CA PRO A 96 -15.79 -6.81 -5.32
C PRO A 96 -16.15 -8.27 -5.07
N HIS A 97 -17.29 -8.73 -5.59
CA HIS A 97 -17.75 -10.11 -5.46
C HIS A 97 -16.83 -11.12 -6.17
N SER A 98 -16.11 -10.71 -7.21
CA SER A 98 -15.18 -11.59 -7.92
C SER A 98 -13.90 -11.86 -7.11
N PHE A 99 -13.58 -11.03 -6.11
CA PHE A 99 -12.34 -11.13 -5.33
C PHE A 99 -12.40 -12.05 -4.12
N VAL A 100 -13.57 -12.61 -3.78
CA VAL A 100 -13.77 -13.38 -2.54
C VAL A 100 -12.69 -14.46 -2.34
N SER A 101 -12.33 -15.19 -3.39
CA SER A 101 -11.27 -16.22 -3.38
C SER A 101 -9.85 -15.68 -3.41
N VAL A 102 -9.65 -14.46 -3.90
CA VAL A 102 -8.35 -13.80 -4.10
C VAL A 102 -7.88 -13.08 -2.84
N TRP A 103 -8.81 -12.61 -2.02
CA TRP A 103 -8.53 -11.80 -0.82
C TRP A 103 -7.50 -12.40 0.13
N PRO A 104 -7.60 -13.68 0.56
CA PRO A 104 -6.64 -14.23 1.52
C PRO A 104 -5.20 -14.13 1.04
N SER A 105 -4.96 -14.45 -0.24
CA SER A 105 -3.63 -14.33 -0.84
C SER A 105 -3.17 -12.88 -0.87
N MET A 106 -4.01 -11.95 -1.35
CA MET A 106 -3.64 -10.53 -1.42
C MET A 106 -3.26 -9.96 -0.04
N ILE A 107 -4.01 -10.31 1.00
CA ILE A 107 -3.73 -9.89 2.38
C ILE A 107 -2.40 -10.47 2.89
N THR A 108 -2.12 -11.75 2.62
CA THR A 108 -0.84 -12.35 2.99
C THR A 108 0.34 -11.59 2.37
N GLU A 109 0.26 -11.25 1.08
CA GLU A 109 1.33 -10.50 0.40
C GLU A 109 1.50 -9.08 0.96
N MET A 110 0.40 -8.41 1.31
CA MET A 110 0.46 -7.11 1.97
C MET A 110 1.12 -7.17 3.35
N VAL A 111 0.78 -8.18 4.15
CA VAL A 111 1.40 -8.41 5.45
C VAL A 111 2.89 -8.68 5.29
N GLN A 112 3.26 -9.50 4.30
CA GLN A 112 4.67 -9.79 4.01
C GLN A 112 5.44 -8.54 3.61
N ILE A 113 4.90 -7.68 2.73
CA ILE A 113 5.65 -6.50 2.29
C ILE A 113 5.83 -5.46 3.39
N LEU A 114 4.80 -5.24 4.21
CA LEU A 114 4.90 -4.34 5.37
C LEU A 114 5.86 -4.88 6.43
N ALA A 115 5.88 -6.19 6.64
CA ALA A 115 6.87 -6.84 7.51
C ALA A 115 8.30 -6.68 6.95
N GLN A 116 8.50 -6.76 5.63
CA GLN A 116 9.80 -6.51 5.02
C GLN A 116 10.27 -5.06 5.22
N ILE A 117 9.38 -4.07 5.10
CA ILE A 117 9.70 -2.67 5.42
C ILE A 117 10.13 -2.54 6.88
N GLU A 118 9.40 -3.17 7.80
CA GLU A 118 9.74 -3.19 9.23
C GLU A 118 11.14 -3.79 9.48
N GLN A 119 11.46 -4.94 8.87
CA GLN A 119 12.80 -5.52 8.97
C GLN A 119 13.89 -4.63 8.36
N HIS A 120 13.61 -3.96 7.24
CA HIS A 120 14.54 -3.03 6.61
C HIS A 120 14.78 -1.76 7.44
N LEU A 121 13.80 -1.33 8.23
CA LEU A 121 13.97 -0.21 9.16
C LEU A 121 14.79 -0.61 10.40
N LEU A 122 14.59 -1.83 10.90
CA LEU A 122 15.29 -2.39 12.05
C LEU A 122 16.76 -2.77 11.76
N THR A 123 17.07 -3.10 10.51
CA THR A 123 18.44 -3.44 10.10
C THR A 123 19.26 -2.15 9.91
N SER A 124 20.23 -1.93 10.80
CA SER A 124 21.18 -0.82 10.67
C SER A 124 22.20 -1.09 9.54
N PRO A 125 22.52 -0.11 8.68
CA PRO A 125 23.48 -0.27 7.59
C PRO A 125 24.93 -0.52 8.05
N SER A 126 25.19 -0.50 9.35
CA SER A 126 26.52 -0.52 9.97
C SER A 126 27.25 -1.87 9.96
N ASN A 127 26.61 -2.95 9.49
CA ASN A 127 27.24 -4.27 9.45
C ASN A 127 27.22 -4.79 8.00
N LEU A 128 28.41 -5.07 7.46
CA LEU A 128 28.73 -5.83 6.24
C LEU A 128 29.11 -5.00 4.99
N ALA A 129 30.43 -4.76 4.91
CA ALA A 129 31.36 -4.95 3.78
C ALA A 129 31.19 -4.19 2.44
N ALA A 130 32.23 -3.42 2.14
CA ALA A 130 32.47 -2.53 1.00
C ALA A 130 32.93 -3.21 -0.30
N PHE A 131 32.37 -4.36 -0.67
CA PHE A 131 32.84 -5.11 -1.85
C PHE A 131 31.89 -5.13 -3.06
N ASP A 132 30.71 -4.50 -2.99
CA ASP A 132 29.79 -4.42 -4.15
C ASP A 132 28.75 -3.29 -4.03
N GLU A 133 29.21 -2.04 -3.84
CA GLU A 133 28.31 -0.88 -3.62
C GLU A 133 27.33 -0.64 -4.78
N GLN A 134 27.74 -0.89 -6.02
CA GLN A 134 26.94 -0.59 -7.21
C GLN A 134 25.80 -1.59 -7.43
N GLN A 135 26.07 -2.90 -7.30
CA GLN A 135 25.04 -3.93 -7.38
C GLN A 135 24.09 -3.86 -6.16
N ARG A 136 24.60 -3.48 -4.98
CA ARG A 136 23.80 -3.26 -3.78
C ARG A 136 22.86 -2.07 -3.94
N SER A 137 23.35 -0.93 -4.45
CA SER A 137 22.52 0.26 -4.71
C SER A 137 21.36 -0.06 -5.66
N ALA A 138 21.63 -0.76 -6.77
CA ALA A 138 20.58 -1.11 -7.73
C ALA A 138 19.51 -2.05 -7.12
N ARG A 139 19.92 -2.99 -6.26
CA ARG A 139 18.98 -3.87 -5.54
C ARG A 139 18.17 -3.12 -4.50
N ASP A 140 18.81 -2.21 -3.77
CA ASP A 140 18.17 -1.35 -2.78
C ASP A 140 17.14 -0.44 -3.48
N ASP A 141 17.45 0.10 -4.65
CA ASP A 141 16.52 0.90 -5.46
C ASP A 141 15.30 0.08 -5.91
N GLN A 142 15.50 -1.14 -6.42
CA GLN A 142 14.41 -2.03 -6.79
C GLN A 142 13.53 -2.41 -5.59
N LEU A 143 14.14 -2.60 -4.43
CA LEU A 143 13.45 -2.91 -3.18
C LEU A 143 12.65 -1.71 -2.66
N LEU A 144 13.17 -0.49 -2.78
CA LEU A 144 12.41 0.74 -2.50
C LEU A 144 11.20 0.87 -3.43
N GLN A 145 11.35 0.54 -4.72
CA GLN A 145 10.21 0.53 -5.65
C GLN A 145 9.16 -0.53 -5.28
N LEU A 146 9.60 -1.69 -4.80
CA LEU A 146 8.70 -2.71 -4.29
C LEU A 146 7.91 -2.23 -3.06
N PHE A 147 8.58 -1.57 -2.11
CA PHE A 147 7.94 -0.98 -0.95
C PHE A 147 6.91 0.08 -1.34
N LEU A 148 7.24 0.95 -2.30
CA LEU A 148 6.31 1.93 -2.84
C LEU A 148 5.08 1.25 -3.46
N ALA A 149 5.26 0.20 -4.27
CA ALA A 149 4.17 -0.53 -4.90
C ALA A 149 3.23 -1.18 -3.86
N GLY A 150 3.80 -1.78 -2.80
CA GLY A 150 3.04 -2.33 -1.68
C GLY A 150 2.26 -1.26 -0.90
N CYS A 151 2.89 -0.13 -0.59
CA CYS A 151 2.25 0.99 0.10
C CYS A 151 1.13 1.64 -0.74
N LYS A 152 1.31 1.77 -2.06
CA LYS A 152 0.26 2.23 -2.98
C LYS A 152 -0.94 1.27 -3.04
N LEU A 153 -0.71 -0.04 -2.91
CA LEU A 153 -1.80 -1.01 -2.79
C LEU A 153 -2.54 -0.82 -1.46
N LEU A 154 -1.82 -0.64 -0.35
CA LEU A 154 -2.43 -0.32 0.95
C LEU A 154 -3.26 0.97 0.88
N GLU A 155 -2.70 2.03 0.29
CA GLU A 155 -3.40 3.31 0.08
C GLU A 155 -4.69 3.11 -0.74
N THR A 156 -4.60 2.33 -1.82
CA THR A 156 -5.76 2.00 -2.67
C THR A 156 -6.88 1.36 -1.86
N LEU A 157 -6.55 0.40 -0.99
CA LEU A 157 -7.54 -0.28 -0.14
C LEU A 157 -8.12 0.63 0.95
N CYS A 158 -7.32 1.54 1.49
CA CYS A 158 -7.75 2.54 2.46
C CYS A 158 -8.68 3.60 1.85
N ILE A 159 -8.47 3.98 0.59
CA ILE A 159 -9.28 4.98 -0.12
C ILE A 159 -10.60 4.43 -0.63
N LEU A 160 -10.66 3.14 -0.99
CA LEU A 160 -11.91 2.53 -1.43
C LEU A 160 -12.97 2.61 -0.30
N PRO A 161 -14.24 2.89 -0.65
CA PRO A 161 -15.30 3.00 0.35
C PRO A 161 -15.40 1.73 1.20
N SER A 162 -15.65 1.89 2.50
CA SER A 162 -15.68 0.74 3.42
C SER A 162 -16.69 -0.35 3.05
N GLY A 163 -17.81 0.03 2.44
CA GLY A 163 -18.82 -0.89 1.90
C GLY A 163 -18.48 -1.50 0.52
N TYR A 164 -17.50 -0.97 -0.20
CA TYR A 164 -17.11 -1.48 -1.52
C TYR A 164 -16.32 -2.77 -1.41
N VAL A 165 -15.41 -2.87 -0.42
CA VAL A 165 -14.62 -4.08 -0.17
C VAL A 165 -14.83 -4.57 1.26
N PRO A 166 -15.90 -5.34 1.54
CA PRO A 166 -16.19 -5.83 2.89
C PRO A 166 -15.08 -6.71 3.47
N GLN A 167 -14.40 -7.49 2.65
CA GLN A 167 -13.34 -8.40 3.10
C GLN A 167 -12.14 -7.63 3.66
N PHE A 168 -11.79 -6.49 3.06
CA PHE A 168 -10.74 -5.63 3.59
C PHE A 168 -11.12 -5.06 4.96
N GLN A 169 -12.39 -4.75 5.21
CA GLN A 169 -12.82 -4.25 6.53
C GLN A 169 -12.58 -5.29 7.64
N MET A 170 -12.70 -6.59 7.34
CA MET A 170 -12.45 -7.66 8.31
C MET A 170 -10.97 -7.75 8.74
N CYS A 171 -10.04 -7.32 7.90
CA CYS A 171 -8.60 -7.32 8.18
C CYS A 171 -7.99 -5.92 8.32
N LYS A 172 -8.77 -4.84 8.16
CA LYS A 172 -8.28 -3.45 8.21
C LYS A 172 -7.51 -3.14 9.49
N TRP A 173 -7.92 -3.74 10.62
CA TRP A 173 -7.25 -3.62 11.92
C TRP A 173 -5.79 -4.08 11.91
N THR A 174 -5.40 -4.97 10.99
CA THR A 174 -4.01 -5.40 10.82
C THR A 174 -3.13 -4.26 10.32
N PHE A 175 -3.69 -3.37 9.51
CA PHE A 175 -2.96 -2.31 8.82
C PHE A 175 -3.09 -0.95 9.50
N VAL A 176 -4.28 -0.65 10.03
CA VAL A 176 -4.67 0.66 10.56
C VAL A 176 -5.30 0.51 11.95
N SER A 177 -5.03 1.46 12.85
CA SER A 177 -5.65 1.51 14.18
C SER A 177 -7.18 1.59 14.10
N PRO A 178 -7.91 0.69 14.76
CA PRO A 178 -9.36 0.84 14.93
C PRO A 178 -9.71 2.11 15.71
N ILE A 179 -10.90 2.63 15.48
CA ILE A 179 -11.46 3.74 16.25
C ILE A 179 -11.48 3.36 17.74
N GLY A 180 -10.94 4.23 18.60
CA GLY A 180 -10.93 4.03 20.05
C GLY A 180 -9.92 3.02 20.60
N SER A 181 -9.02 2.46 19.77
CA SER A 181 -8.02 1.47 20.22
C SER A 181 -6.97 2.06 21.16
N SER A 182 -6.50 1.28 22.15
CA SER A 182 -5.38 1.63 23.05
C SER A 182 -4.07 1.90 22.31
N SER A 183 -3.91 1.40 21.08
CA SER A 183 -2.80 1.74 20.18
C SER A 183 -2.73 3.25 19.91
N ASN A 184 -3.88 3.95 19.88
CA ASN A 184 -3.95 5.41 19.74
C ASN A 184 -3.33 6.15 20.95
N LYS A 185 -3.36 5.54 22.15
CA LYS A 185 -2.67 6.10 23.34
C LYS A 185 -1.15 5.91 23.23
N ARG A 186 -0.68 4.80 22.64
CA ARG A 186 0.76 4.55 22.41
C ARG A 186 1.37 5.52 21.41
N ILE A 187 0.63 5.90 20.37
CA ILE A 187 1.05 6.93 19.41
C ILE A 187 1.27 8.27 20.13
N LYS A 188 0.34 8.68 21.00
CA LYS A 188 0.46 9.94 21.76
C LYS A 188 1.63 9.97 22.74
N ASN A 189 2.02 8.81 23.27
CA ASN A 189 3.05 8.72 24.32
C ASN A 189 4.41 8.24 23.79
N ASN A 190 4.59 8.03 22.48
CA ASN A 190 5.82 7.53 21.86
C ASN A 190 6.40 6.26 22.51
N TYR A 191 5.54 5.37 23.03
CA TYR A 191 6.06 4.15 23.65
C TYR A 191 6.67 3.23 22.59
N PRO A 192 7.91 2.75 22.79
CA PRO A 192 8.51 1.79 21.88
C PRO A 192 7.67 0.50 21.83
N PRO A 193 7.63 -0.20 20.69
CA PRO A 193 6.81 -1.40 20.52
C PRO A 193 7.13 -2.52 21.53
N THR A 194 8.28 -2.45 22.20
CA THR A 194 8.80 -3.45 23.15
C THR A 194 8.45 -3.20 24.62
N SER A 195 7.71 -2.14 24.99
CA SER A 195 7.36 -1.91 26.40
C SER A 195 6.31 -2.94 26.88
N THR A 196 6.78 -3.93 27.63
CA THR A 196 6.09 -5.16 28.09
C THR A 196 5.03 -4.95 29.18
N ASN A 197 4.56 -3.73 29.44
CA ASN A 197 3.59 -3.46 30.51
C ASN A 197 2.28 -2.87 29.97
N SER A 198 1.41 -3.75 29.48
CA SER A 198 -0.08 -3.68 29.49
C SER A 198 -0.64 -4.70 28.49
N ASN A 199 -1.46 -5.65 28.97
CA ASN A 199 -2.25 -6.66 28.22
C ASN A 199 -2.04 -6.67 26.69
N ASP A 200 -1.31 -7.66 26.18
CA ASP A 200 -0.91 -7.86 24.78
C ASP A 200 -2.02 -7.59 23.74
N LEU A 201 -2.17 -6.33 23.35
CA LEU A 201 -3.00 -5.93 22.22
C LEU A 201 -2.13 -5.83 20.98
N PHE A 202 -2.56 -6.50 19.91
CA PHE A 202 -1.95 -6.41 18.59
C PHE A 202 -1.78 -4.93 18.16
N VAL A 203 -0.62 -4.60 17.59
CA VAL A 203 -0.31 -3.25 17.07
C VAL A 203 -0.35 -3.27 15.53
N PRO A 204 -1.19 -2.44 14.89
CA PRO A 204 -1.29 -2.36 13.43
C PRO A 204 0.04 -1.96 12.76
N TYR A 205 0.21 -2.34 11.50
CA TYR A 205 1.42 -2.02 10.73
C TYR A 205 1.65 -0.52 10.58
N SER A 206 0.61 0.30 10.36
CA SER A 206 0.78 1.76 10.23
C SER A 206 1.44 2.36 11.48
N VAL A 207 1.03 1.91 12.67
CA VAL A 207 1.58 2.38 13.94
C VAL A 207 3.02 1.93 14.12
N ARG A 208 3.31 0.64 13.90
CA ARG A 208 4.67 0.10 14.02
C ARG A 208 5.64 0.79 13.07
N LEU A 209 5.26 0.93 11.81
CA LEU A 209 6.09 1.55 10.78
C LEU A 209 6.28 3.05 11.05
N ASN A 210 5.23 3.77 11.47
CA ASN A 210 5.36 5.17 11.88
C ASN A 210 6.36 5.34 13.05
N GLN A 211 6.29 4.48 14.07
CA GLN A 211 7.23 4.51 15.20
C GLN A 211 8.67 4.24 14.77
N LEU A 212 8.89 3.23 13.91
CA LEU A 212 10.22 2.88 13.42
C LEU A 212 10.80 3.98 12.52
N LEU A 213 9.97 4.58 11.66
CA LEU A 213 10.38 5.71 10.85
C LEU A 213 10.74 6.93 11.70
N ASN A 214 9.96 7.20 12.75
CA ASN A 214 10.27 8.29 13.68
C ASN A 214 11.54 8.03 14.48
N ALA A 215 11.77 6.79 14.91
CA ALA A 215 12.99 6.40 15.60
C ALA A 215 14.24 6.55 14.71
N LYS A 216 14.10 6.30 13.40
CA LYS A 216 15.21 6.36 12.42
C LYS A 216 15.48 7.76 11.87
N TYR A 217 14.44 8.56 11.67
CA TYR A 217 14.52 9.85 10.95
C TYR A 217 14.05 11.07 11.76
N GLY A 218 13.64 10.89 13.02
CA GLY A 218 13.06 11.93 13.87
C GLY A 218 11.54 12.06 13.71
N GLU A 219 10.91 12.95 14.49
CA GLU A 219 9.46 13.24 14.36
C GLU A 219 9.18 14.16 13.17
N LEU A 220 7.97 14.06 12.60
CA LEU A 220 7.56 14.92 11.49
C LEU A 220 7.19 16.29 12.05
N SER A 221 7.80 17.35 11.52
CA SER A 221 7.33 18.71 11.77
C SER A 221 6.08 19.02 10.93
N GLN A 222 5.35 20.07 11.30
CA GLN A 222 4.22 20.55 10.50
C GLN A 222 4.68 21.01 9.10
N GLU A 223 5.87 21.61 8.99
CA GLU A 223 6.48 21.99 7.71
C GLU A 223 6.79 20.76 6.84
N ASP A 224 7.26 19.66 7.43
CA ASP A 224 7.49 18.41 6.68
C ASP A 224 6.20 17.83 6.09
N LEU A 225 5.06 17.99 6.78
CA LEU A 225 3.75 17.54 6.32
C LEU A 225 3.18 18.42 5.21
N GLU A 226 3.54 19.70 5.18
CA GLU A 226 3.15 20.63 4.11
C GLU A 226 4.00 20.40 2.84
N ILE A 227 5.29 20.14 3.01
CA ILE A 227 6.21 19.90 1.90
C ILE A 227 6.01 18.52 1.27
N ARG A 228 5.71 17.50 2.09
CA ARG A 228 5.60 16.11 1.62
C ARG A 228 4.15 15.66 1.57
N SER A 229 3.75 15.10 0.43
CA SER A 229 2.39 14.58 0.28
C SER A 229 2.15 13.37 1.17
N ILE A 230 0.99 13.35 1.84
CA ILE A 230 0.46 12.19 2.56
C ILE A 230 0.11 11.07 1.58
N SER A 231 -0.34 11.42 0.38
CA SER A 231 -0.72 10.45 -0.66
C SER A 231 0.50 10.03 -1.46
N LEU A 232 0.62 8.72 -1.72
CA LEU A 232 1.69 8.18 -2.56
C LEU A 232 1.30 8.18 -4.04
N PHE A 233 0.13 8.69 -4.40
CA PHE A 233 -0.41 8.59 -5.76
C PHE A 233 0.43 9.27 -6.83
N ASN A 234 1.08 10.38 -6.50
CA ASN A 234 1.96 11.13 -7.39
C ASN A 234 3.44 10.74 -7.24
N VAL A 235 3.77 9.89 -6.28
CA VAL A 235 5.16 9.44 -6.04
C VAL A 235 5.50 8.41 -7.10
N LYS A 236 6.41 8.74 -8.02
CA LYS A 236 6.83 7.82 -9.09
C LYS A 236 7.80 6.76 -8.58
N THR A 237 8.84 7.25 -7.91
CA THR A 237 9.94 6.44 -7.43
C THR A 237 10.26 6.81 -5.99
N LEU A 238 10.59 5.82 -5.19
CA LEU A 238 11.07 6.04 -3.83
C LEU A 238 12.60 6.05 -3.82
N THR A 239 13.21 7.13 -3.32
CA THR A 239 14.68 7.25 -3.16
C THR A 239 15.12 6.98 -1.73
N SER A 240 14.20 7.12 -0.77
CA SER A 240 14.45 6.83 0.64
C SER A 240 13.16 6.46 1.37
N LEU A 241 13.25 5.54 2.34
CA LEU A 241 12.14 5.25 3.25
C LEU A 241 11.67 6.47 4.06
N ASN A 242 12.50 7.52 4.17
CA ASN A 242 12.12 8.79 4.79
C ASN A 242 10.87 9.40 4.13
N GLU A 243 10.71 9.20 2.82
CA GLU A 243 9.59 9.75 2.05
C GLU A 243 8.24 9.09 2.39
N LEU A 244 8.23 7.89 2.99
CA LEU A 244 7.00 7.22 3.42
C LEU A 244 6.46 7.73 4.77
N ARG A 245 7.19 8.62 5.45
CA ARG A 245 6.81 9.14 6.77
C ARG A 245 5.43 9.81 6.79
N PRO A 246 5.11 10.79 5.92
CA PRO A 246 3.81 11.46 5.96
C PRO A 246 2.65 10.48 5.75
N PHE A 247 2.85 9.50 4.86
CA PHE A 247 1.87 8.44 4.60
C PHE A 247 1.59 7.59 5.83
N PHE A 248 2.62 7.04 6.48
CA PHE A 248 2.41 6.21 7.67
C PHE A 248 1.98 7.01 8.89
N HIS A 249 2.37 8.27 9.00
CA HIS A 249 1.89 9.20 10.01
C HIS A 249 0.38 9.40 9.89
N ALA A 250 -0.10 9.76 8.69
CA ALA A 250 -1.53 9.91 8.44
C ALA A 250 -2.29 8.59 8.66
N LEU A 251 -1.77 7.46 8.17
CA LEU A 251 -2.42 6.17 8.39
C LEU A 251 -2.48 5.75 9.87
N ALA A 252 -1.49 6.12 10.68
CA ALA A 252 -1.48 5.84 12.10
C ALA A 252 -2.45 6.74 12.88
N GLN A 253 -2.66 7.98 12.42
CA GLN A 253 -3.46 9.00 13.11
C GLN A 253 -4.92 9.12 12.65
N GLN A 254 -5.29 8.55 11.49
CA GLN A 254 -6.59 8.73 10.85
C GLN A 254 -7.83 8.44 11.72
N ASN A 255 -7.70 7.71 12.84
CA ASN A 255 -8.81 7.37 13.75
C ASN A 255 -8.63 7.95 15.17
N ILE A 256 -7.67 8.85 15.39
CA ILE A 256 -7.40 9.50 16.68
C ILE A 256 -8.26 10.76 16.87
N GLU A 257 -8.60 11.45 15.78
CA GLU A 257 -9.27 12.76 15.82
C GLU A 257 -10.75 12.72 16.20
N TYR A 258 -11.41 11.54 16.16
CA TYR A 258 -12.82 11.38 16.56
C TYR A 258 -13.14 11.71 18.02
N ARG A 259 -12.16 12.05 18.85
CA ARG A 259 -12.37 12.33 20.28
C ARG A 259 -12.17 13.78 20.70
N HIS A 260 -11.75 14.69 19.82
CA HIS A 260 -11.63 16.09 20.27
C HIS A 260 -12.99 16.80 20.39
N ASP A 261 -14.03 16.27 19.75
CA ASP A 261 -15.40 16.79 19.79
C ASP A 261 -16.33 16.08 20.80
N GLY A 262 -15.80 15.19 21.65
CA GLY A 262 -16.64 14.29 22.45
C GLY A 262 -16.04 13.84 23.78
N ILE A 263 -15.26 14.69 24.45
CA ILE A 263 -15.03 14.51 25.89
C ILE A 263 -16.11 15.30 26.61
N ILE A 264 -17.31 14.73 26.69
CA ILE A 264 -18.13 14.94 27.87
C ILE A 264 -17.60 13.91 28.87
N ASN A 265 -16.94 14.39 29.92
CA ASN A 265 -16.75 13.56 31.10
C ASN A 265 -18.14 13.22 31.62
N ASP A 266 -18.47 11.94 31.76
CA ASP A 266 -19.77 11.50 32.30
C ASP A 266 -20.04 12.09 33.72
N ASP A 267 -19.01 12.63 34.38
CA ASP A 267 -19.11 13.31 35.68
C ASP A 267 -19.64 14.76 35.60
N ASP A 268 -19.61 15.43 34.44
CA ASP A 268 -20.04 16.84 34.30
C ASP A 268 -21.53 17.02 33.93
N ILE A 269 -22.23 15.93 33.58
CA ILE A 269 -23.65 15.99 33.11
C ILE A 269 -24.64 16.29 34.26
N LEU A 270 -24.22 16.20 35.52
CA LEU A 270 -25.13 16.39 36.66
C LEU A 270 -25.08 17.78 37.32
N GLN A 271 -24.28 18.75 36.84
CA GLN A 271 -24.17 20.04 37.56
C GLN A 271 -24.47 21.32 36.77
N ASN A 272 -24.46 21.34 35.44
CA ASN A 272 -24.74 22.59 34.71
C ASN A 272 -25.67 22.38 33.52
N GLY A 273 -26.97 22.24 33.83
CA GLY A 273 -28.02 22.43 32.84
C GLY A 273 -28.24 23.91 32.55
N GLY A 274 -27.79 24.37 31.38
CA GLY A 274 -28.23 25.62 30.79
C GLY A 274 -27.11 26.55 30.34
N GLN A 275 -27.18 26.94 29.07
CA GLN A 275 -26.42 28.02 28.42
C GLN A 275 -24.95 27.72 28.06
N GLN A 276 -24.72 27.22 26.85
CA GLN A 276 -23.78 27.82 25.89
C GLN A 276 -23.87 27.06 24.55
N LEU A 277 -24.70 27.58 23.66
CA LEU A 277 -24.87 27.13 22.27
C LEU A 277 -24.55 28.33 21.38
N SER A 278 -23.27 28.73 21.31
CA SER A 278 -22.80 29.73 20.32
C SER A 278 -21.29 29.99 20.44
N SER A 279 -20.44 29.08 19.98
CA SER A 279 -19.05 29.38 19.54
C SER A 279 -18.30 28.08 19.22
N PHE A 280 -18.51 27.53 18.04
CA PHE A 280 -17.63 26.49 17.47
C PHE A 280 -17.35 26.82 16.01
N GLU A 281 -16.58 27.89 15.80
CA GLU A 281 -15.77 28.09 14.61
C GLU A 281 -14.38 28.49 15.10
N ASN A 282 -13.35 27.85 14.55
CA ASN A 282 -11.91 28.02 14.78
C ASN A 282 -11.23 26.99 15.70
N SER A 283 -11.01 25.79 15.17
CA SER A 283 -9.80 25.00 15.43
C SER A 283 -9.22 24.50 14.12
N SER A 284 -8.26 25.26 13.60
CA SER A 284 -7.46 24.97 12.41
C SER A 284 -6.45 23.84 12.68
N SER A 285 -6.92 22.62 12.97
CA SER A 285 -6.10 21.41 12.91
C SER A 285 -6.51 20.64 11.66
N SER A 286 -5.66 20.72 10.64
CA SER A 286 -5.83 20.13 9.30
C SER A 286 -6.31 18.67 9.33
N HIS A 287 -7.29 18.36 8.49
CA HIS A 287 -7.85 17.04 8.15
C HIS A 287 -6.78 16.06 7.62
N ILE A 288 -5.87 15.57 8.47
CA ILE A 288 -4.76 14.69 8.05
C ILE A 288 -5.32 13.29 7.75
N GLY A 289 -5.33 12.93 6.46
CA GLY A 289 -5.64 11.56 6.05
C GLY A 289 -7.12 11.18 6.05
N GLU A 290 -8.05 12.15 6.08
CA GLU A 290 -9.51 11.90 5.99
C GLU A 290 -9.86 11.07 4.74
N ASP A 291 -9.15 11.32 3.64
CA ASP A 291 -9.25 10.58 2.38
C ASP A 291 -8.92 9.07 2.52
N LEU A 292 -8.07 8.69 3.49
CA LEU A 292 -7.60 7.32 3.72
C LEU A 292 -8.53 6.50 4.63
N THR A 293 -9.63 7.09 5.10
CA THR A 293 -10.58 6.42 5.99
C THR A 293 -11.58 5.52 5.25
N GLY A 294 -11.68 5.66 3.93
CA GLY A 294 -12.69 5.01 3.09
C GLY A 294 -14.04 5.72 3.15
N SER A 295 -14.04 7.02 3.46
CA SER A 295 -15.22 7.89 3.50
C SER A 295 -15.61 8.47 2.13
N LEU A 296 -14.69 8.42 1.16
CA LEU A 296 -14.89 9.01 -0.15
C LEU A 296 -16.01 8.32 -0.94
N PRO A 297 -16.79 9.06 -1.76
CA PRO A 297 -17.69 8.45 -2.71
C PRO A 297 -16.94 7.54 -3.68
N LEU A 298 -17.51 6.37 -4.02
CA LEU A 298 -16.85 5.37 -4.88
C LEU A 298 -16.28 5.96 -6.17
N ARG A 299 -17.04 6.84 -6.84
CA ARG A 299 -16.60 7.49 -8.08
C ARG A 299 -15.34 8.33 -7.90
N VAL A 300 -15.23 9.05 -6.78
CA VAL A 300 -14.06 9.90 -6.47
C VAL A 300 -12.86 9.03 -6.12
N ALA A 301 -13.05 8.02 -5.28
CA ALA A 301 -12.01 7.05 -4.93
C ALA A 301 -11.43 6.38 -6.18
N ILE A 302 -12.28 5.85 -7.07
CA ILE A 302 -11.86 5.24 -8.33
C ILE A 302 -11.10 6.22 -9.21
N ALA A 303 -11.59 7.44 -9.41
CA ALA A 303 -10.91 8.45 -10.23
C ALA A 303 -9.50 8.79 -9.71
N ARG A 304 -9.32 8.90 -8.39
CA ARG A 304 -8.00 9.16 -7.80
C ARG A 304 -7.06 7.97 -7.97
N ILE A 305 -7.55 6.73 -7.80
CA ILE A 305 -6.75 5.52 -8.02
C ILE A 305 -6.36 5.39 -9.50
N GLU A 306 -7.28 5.68 -10.43
CA GLU A 306 -7.00 5.67 -11.87
C GLU A 306 -5.93 6.72 -12.24
N GLN A 307 -6.01 7.93 -11.70
CA GLN A 307 -4.98 8.96 -11.88
C GLN A 307 -3.61 8.49 -11.36
N SER A 308 -3.56 7.85 -10.19
CA SER A 308 -2.33 7.28 -9.65
C SER A 308 -1.77 6.18 -10.56
N LEU A 309 -2.63 5.30 -11.08
CA LEU A 309 -2.22 4.25 -12.03
C LEU A 309 -1.67 4.87 -13.32
N CYS A 310 -2.21 6.00 -13.80
CA CYS A 310 -1.63 6.72 -14.94
C CYS A 310 -0.18 7.16 -14.68
N VAL A 311 0.15 7.57 -13.44
CA VAL A 311 1.54 7.90 -13.06
C VAL A 311 2.42 6.66 -13.13
N ASP A 312 1.95 5.51 -12.68
CA ASP A 312 2.70 4.23 -12.73
C ASP A 312 2.95 3.76 -14.17
N PHE A 313 2.02 4.02 -15.09
CA PHE A 313 2.15 3.69 -16.51
C PHE A 313 2.87 4.76 -17.34
N ALA A 314 3.12 5.95 -16.80
CA ALA A 314 3.71 7.06 -17.56
C ALA A 314 5.18 6.83 -17.96
N GLU A 315 5.90 5.95 -17.26
CA GLU A 315 7.29 5.63 -17.60
C GLU A 315 7.38 4.26 -18.27
N HIS A 316 8.05 4.19 -19.42
CA HIS A 316 8.48 2.99 -20.17
C HIS A 316 7.67 2.50 -21.39
N TRP A 317 6.97 3.37 -22.14
CA TRP A 317 6.65 3.04 -23.54
C TRP A 317 7.80 3.36 -24.51
N GLN A 318 9.03 2.98 -24.17
CA GLN A 318 10.04 2.75 -25.21
C GLN A 318 9.79 1.34 -25.75
N LEU A 319 8.82 1.26 -26.66
CA LEU A 319 8.56 0.09 -27.51
C LEU A 319 9.70 -0.12 -28.50
#